data_AF-A0A951FCJ9-F1
#
_entry.id   AF-A0A951FCJ9-F1
#
_cell.length_a   1.000
_cell.length_b   1.000
_cell.length_c   1.000
_cell.angle_alpha   90.00
_cell.angle_beta   90.00
_cell.angle_gamma   90.00
#
_symmetry.space_group_name_H-M   'P 1'
#
loop_
_entity.id
_entity.type
_entity.pdbx_description
1 polymer ?
#
loop_
_entity_poly.entity_id
_entity_poly.type
_entity_poly.pdbx_seq_one_letter_code
_entity_poly.pdbx_strand_id
1 'polypeptide(L)'
;ASEFRRVVQEVGLGLSTETALANLLRRVPSDDLDLMITAINIQHEVGGNLSQILESIAHTIRERVRIKGEINTLTAQGRISGYVITALPVGLAIFLSMINPGYMAPMFTLGLPPDAWCCLPVTSGIMIIMGYFAIMKIVDIDI
;
A
#
# COMPACT_ATOMS: atom_id res chain seq x y z
N ALA A 1 -28.79 49.75 -5.31
CA ALA A 1 -28.53 49.36 -6.71
C ALA A 1 -27.22 49.95 -7.26
N SER A 2 -26.82 51.18 -6.90
CA SER A 2 -25.56 51.81 -7.36
C SER A 2 -24.30 51.05 -6.95
N GLU A 3 -24.22 50.58 -5.70
CA GLU A 3 -23.01 49.93 -5.19
C GLU A 3 -22.69 48.58 -5.84
N PHE A 4 -23.71 47.75 -6.14
CA PHE A 4 -23.51 46.51 -6.88
C PHE A 4 -23.03 46.75 -8.32
N ARG A 5 -23.49 47.83 -8.96
CA ARG A 5 -23.00 48.23 -10.29
C ARG A 5 -21.53 48.63 -10.24
N ARG A 6 -21.08 49.21 -9.12
CA ARG A 6 -19.68 49.56 -8.87
C ARG A 6 -18.80 48.31 -8.69
N VAL A 7 -19.31 47.28 -8.01
CA VAL A 7 -18.62 45.97 -7.91
C VAL A 7 -18.42 45.36 -9.30
N VAL A 8 -19.45 45.36 -10.15
CA VAL A 8 -19.34 44.85 -11.53
C VAL A 8 -18.31 45.65 -12.33
N GLN A 9 -18.23 46.96 -12.12
CA GLN A 9 -17.24 47.81 -12.76
C GLN A 9 -15.82 47.54 -12.24
N GLU A 10 -15.64 47.33 -10.93
CA GLU A 10 -14.36 46.96 -10.31
C GLU A 10 -13.86 45.60 -10.85
N VAL A 11 -14.74 44.61 -10.94
CA VAL A 11 -14.43 43.31 -11.56
C VAL A 11 -14.10 43.47 -13.05
N GLY A 12 -14.86 44.30 -13.79
CA GLY A 12 -14.60 44.60 -15.20
C GLY A 12 -13.28 45.34 -15.46
N LEU A 13 -12.72 45.99 -14.43
CA LEU A 13 -11.40 46.63 -14.46
C LEU A 13 -10.27 45.66 -14.04
N GLY A 14 -10.58 44.40 -13.77
CA GLY A 14 -9.61 43.33 -13.49
C GLY A 14 -9.34 43.05 -12.01
N LEU A 15 -10.10 43.62 -11.08
CA LEU A 15 -10.04 43.24 -9.66
C LEU A 15 -10.66 41.84 -9.44
N SER A 16 -10.09 41.06 -8.52
CA SER A 16 -10.70 39.76 -8.16
C SER A 16 -12.07 39.97 -7.53
N THR A 17 -12.95 39.00 -7.72
CA THR A 17 -14.32 39.04 -7.18
C THR A 17 -14.31 39.13 -5.66
N GLU A 18 -13.38 38.44 -4.97
CA GLU A 18 -13.24 38.57 -3.50
C GLU A 18 -12.86 40.00 -3.10
N THR A 19 -11.93 40.62 -3.84
CA THR A 19 -11.45 41.98 -3.54
C THR A 19 -12.54 43.03 -3.79
N ALA A 20 -13.29 42.91 -4.88
CA ALA A 20 -14.39 43.82 -5.21
C ALA A 20 -15.55 43.71 -4.21
N LEU A 21 -15.85 42.50 -3.73
CA LEU A 21 -16.84 42.26 -2.67
C LEU A 21 -16.36 42.77 -1.30
N ALA A 22 -15.08 42.59 -0.95
CA ALA A 22 -14.52 43.16 0.27
C ALA A 22 -14.57 44.71 0.28
N ASN A 23 -14.33 45.33 -0.88
CA ASN A 23 -14.48 46.77 -1.05
C ASN A 23 -15.94 47.23 -0.91
N LEU A 24 -16.91 46.42 -1.36
CA LEU A 24 -18.33 46.66 -1.12
C LEU A 24 -18.67 46.66 0.37
N LEU A 25 -18.19 45.65 1.11
CA LEU A 25 -18.41 45.56 2.56
C LEU A 25 -17.81 46.74 3.33
N ARG A 26 -16.63 47.22 2.90
CA ARG A 26 -16.00 48.41 3.50
C ARG A 26 -16.80 49.69 3.26
N ARG A 27 -17.51 49.80 2.14
CA ARG A 27 -18.36 50.95 1.80
C ARG A 27 -19.75 50.87 2.44
N VAL A 28 -20.28 49.66 2.60
CA VAL A 28 -21.61 49.39 3.18
C VAL A 28 -21.46 48.29 4.24
N PRO A 29 -21.05 48.64 5.47
CA PRO A 29 -20.87 47.65 6.53
C PRO A 29 -22.23 47.10 6.98
N SER A 30 -22.41 45.78 6.86
CA SER A 30 -23.58 45.05 7.32
C SER A 30 -23.17 43.60 7.60
N ASP A 31 -23.60 43.05 8.75
CA ASP A 31 -23.30 41.68 9.15
C ASP A 31 -23.88 40.66 8.16
N ASP A 32 -25.07 40.93 7.61
CA ASP A 32 -25.70 40.10 6.58
C ASP A 32 -24.90 40.08 5.27
N LEU A 33 -24.27 41.22 4.94
CA LEU A 33 -23.44 41.34 3.75
C LEU A 33 -22.10 40.62 3.91
N ASP A 34 -21.48 40.70 5.10
CA ASP A 34 -20.26 39.97 5.42
C ASP A 34 -20.47 38.45 5.34
N LEU A 35 -21.61 37.98 5.88
CA LEU A 35 -22.00 36.58 5.79
C LEU A 35 -22.21 36.12 4.34
N MET A 36 -22.90 36.92 3.52
CA MET A 36 -23.12 36.63 2.11
C MET A 36 -21.80 36.56 1.33
N ILE A 37 -20.89 37.51 1.55
CA ILE A 37 -19.58 37.57 0.89
C ILE A 37 -18.73 36.36 1.29
N THR A 38 -18.74 36.00 2.58
CA THR A 38 -18.05 34.82 3.09
C THR A 38 -18.57 33.54 2.43
N ALA A 39 -19.88 33.38 2.30
CA ALA A 39 -20.48 32.22 1.62
C ALA A 39 -20.11 32.15 0.12
N ILE A 40 -20.09 33.29 -0.58
CA ILE A 40 -19.66 33.37 -1.99
C ILE A 40 -18.18 33.02 -2.14
N ASN A 41 -17.32 33.52 -1.26
CA ASN A 41 -15.88 33.22 -1.27
C ASN A 41 -15.64 31.74 -1.00
N ILE A 42 -16.32 31.13 -0.02
CA ILE A 42 -16.25 29.68 0.23
C ILE A 42 -16.75 28.90 -0.99
N GLN A 43 -17.86 29.31 -1.62
CA GLN A 43 -18.37 28.65 -2.83
C GLN A 43 -17.38 28.74 -3.99
N HIS A 44 -16.65 29.85 -4.11
CA HIS A 44 -15.63 30.06 -5.15
C HIS A 44 -14.36 29.24 -4.86
N GLU A 45 -13.96 29.16 -3.59
CA GLU A 45 -12.84 28.38 -3.11
C GLU A 45 -13.12 26.87 -3.24
N VAL A 46 -14.31 26.41 -2.86
CA VAL A 46 -14.77 25.03 -3.06
C VAL A 46 -15.01 24.75 -4.55
N GLY A 47 -15.50 25.72 -5.34
CA GLY A 47 -15.72 25.60 -6.79
C GLY A 47 -14.43 25.50 -7.61
N GLY A 48 -13.31 26.07 -7.14
CA GLY A 48 -12.00 26.00 -7.78
C GLY A 48 -11.06 24.93 -7.18
N ASN A 49 -11.11 24.70 -5.87
CA ASN A 49 -10.19 23.82 -5.14
C ASN A 49 -10.73 22.39 -4.99
N LEU A 50 -12.04 22.14 -5.13
CA LEU A 50 -12.56 20.77 -5.14
C LEU A 50 -11.97 19.96 -6.30
N SER A 51 -11.72 20.59 -7.45
CA SER A 51 -11.00 19.97 -8.57
C SER A 51 -9.61 19.49 -8.14
N GLN A 52 -8.88 20.34 -7.41
CA GLN A 52 -7.52 20.04 -6.93
C GLN A 52 -7.51 18.99 -5.80
N ILE A 53 -8.51 19.01 -4.91
CA ILE A 53 -8.71 18.00 -3.87
C ILE A 53 -9.09 16.65 -4.50
N LEU A 54 -10.01 16.65 -5.48
CA LEU A 54 -10.39 15.45 -6.23
C LEU A 54 -9.21 14.88 -7.02
N GLU A 55 -8.40 15.73 -7.65
CA GLU A 55 -7.16 15.32 -8.34
C GLU A 55 -6.18 14.68 -7.35
N SER A 56 -6.02 15.26 -6.16
CA SER A 56 -5.15 14.73 -5.10
C SER A 56 -5.64 13.37 -4.59
N ILE A 57 -6.95 13.22 -4.35
CA ILE A 57 -7.56 11.95 -3.96
C ILE A 57 -7.40 10.92 -5.08
N ALA A 58 -7.67 11.29 -6.33
CA ALA A 58 -7.50 10.42 -7.49
C ALA A 58 -6.05 9.96 -7.63
N HIS A 59 -5.08 10.85 -7.42
CA HIS A 59 -3.67 10.51 -7.38
C HIS A 59 -3.35 9.51 -6.26
N THR A 60 -3.81 9.77 -5.02
CA THR A 60 -3.61 8.84 -3.89
C THR A 60 -4.23 7.47 -4.15
N ILE A 61 -5.42 7.41 -4.78
CA ILE A 61 -6.06 6.13 -5.13
C ILE A 61 -5.22 5.37 -6.16
N ARG A 62 -4.78 6.04 -7.23
CA ARG A 62 -3.90 5.42 -8.25
C ARG A 62 -2.61 4.89 -7.62
N GLU A 63 -2.02 5.64 -6.70
CA GLU A 63 -0.80 5.23 -6.01
C GLU A 63 -1.04 4.01 -5.11
N ARG A 64 -2.15 3.96 -4.37
CA ARG A 64 -2.52 2.77 -3.59
C ARG A 64 -2.71 1.54 -4.47
N VAL A 65 -3.36 1.68 -5.63
CA VAL A 65 -3.54 0.58 -6.59
C VAL A 65 -2.19 0.10 -7.12
N ARG A 66 -1.29 1.02 -7.47
CA ARG A 66 0.07 0.71 -7.92
C ARG A 66 0.84 -0.05 -6.84
N ILE A 67 0.90 0.47 -5.61
CA ILE A 67 1.59 -0.15 -4.48
C ILE A 67 1.03 -1.55 -4.21
N LYS A 68 -0.30 -1.72 -4.24
CA LYS A 68 -0.93 -3.04 -4.08
C LYS A 68 -0.51 -4.02 -5.18
N GLY A 69 -0.36 -3.54 -6.41
CA GLY A 69 0.19 -4.31 -7.52
C GLY A 69 1.65 -4.74 -7.28
N GLU A 70 2.49 -3.81 -6.83
CA GLU A 70 3.90 -4.09 -6.50
C GLU A 70 4.03 -5.06 -5.31
N ILE A 71 3.20 -4.94 -4.28
CA ILE A 71 3.15 -5.89 -3.16
C ILE A 71 2.76 -7.30 -3.65
N ASN A 72 1.76 -7.40 -4.52
CA ASN A 72 1.32 -8.70 -5.06
C ASN A 72 2.43 -9.38 -5.89
N THR A 73 3.20 -8.62 -6.66
CA THR A 73 4.30 -9.21 -7.45
C THR A 73 5.49 -9.60 -6.56
N LEU A 74 5.86 -8.76 -5.59
CA LEU A 74 6.92 -9.06 -4.63
C LEU A 74 6.58 -10.25 -3.73
N THR A 75 5.35 -10.33 -3.24
CA THR A 75 4.88 -11.47 -2.44
C THR A 75 4.86 -12.74 -3.29
N ALA A 76 4.42 -12.70 -4.55
CA ALA A 76 4.48 -13.85 -5.45
C ALA A 76 5.91 -14.38 -5.64
N GLN A 77 6.90 -13.50 -5.84
CA GLN A 77 8.31 -13.87 -5.91
C GLN A 77 8.81 -14.50 -4.60
N GLY A 78 8.40 -13.95 -3.46
CA GLY A 78 8.69 -14.49 -2.13
C GLY A 78 8.14 -15.90 -1.94
N ARG A 79 6.89 -16.16 -2.37
CA ARG A 79 6.25 -17.49 -2.30
C ARG A 79 7.00 -18.51 -3.13
N ILE A 80 7.35 -18.16 -4.38
CA ILE A 80 8.10 -19.04 -5.28
C ILE A 80 9.48 -19.38 -4.69
N SER A 81 10.21 -18.37 -4.20
CA SER A 81 11.51 -18.58 -3.54
C SER A 81 11.37 -19.49 -2.32
N GLY A 82 10.32 -19.29 -1.52
CA GLY A 82 9.98 -20.15 -0.39
C GLY A 82 9.77 -21.60 -0.77
N TYR A 83 8.99 -21.86 -1.84
CA TYR A 83 8.78 -23.21 -2.36
C TYR A 83 10.08 -23.86 -2.84
N VAL A 84 10.91 -23.12 -3.58
CA VAL A 84 12.20 -23.63 -4.08
C VAL A 84 13.13 -24.02 -2.92
N ILE A 85 13.29 -23.14 -1.93
CA ILE A 85 14.16 -23.40 -0.76
C ILE A 85 13.64 -24.60 0.05
N THR A 86 12.32 -24.73 0.22
CA THR A 86 11.71 -25.85 0.95
C THR A 86 11.87 -27.18 0.19
N ALA A 87 11.81 -27.15 -1.14
CA ALA A 87 11.95 -28.33 -1.97
C ALA A 87 13.41 -28.81 -2.11
N LEU A 88 14.39 -27.91 -1.95
CA LEU A 88 15.81 -28.17 -2.19
C LEU A 88 16.39 -29.31 -1.32
N PRO A 89 16.17 -29.36 0.01
CA PRO A 89 16.65 -30.45 0.86
C PRO A 89 16.03 -31.80 0.47
N VAL A 90 14.75 -31.82 0.12
CA VAL A 90 14.03 -33.03 -0.29
C VAL A 90 14.55 -33.53 -1.63
N GLY A 91 14.73 -32.63 -2.60
CA GLY A 91 15.29 -32.96 -3.91
C GLY A 91 16.72 -33.50 -3.82
N LEU A 92 17.58 -32.86 -3.02
CA LEU A 92 18.94 -33.33 -2.76
C LEU A 92 18.95 -34.69 -2.05
N ALA A 93 18.06 -34.91 -1.08
CA ALA A 93 17.97 -36.19 -0.40
C ALA A 93 17.61 -37.34 -1.36
N ILE A 94 16.64 -37.13 -2.26
CA ILE A 94 16.25 -38.09 -3.29
C ILE A 94 17.40 -38.33 -4.27
N PHE A 95 18.00 -37.25 -4.77
CA PHE A 95 19.08 -37.31 -5.76
C PHE A 95 20.32 -38.06 -5.22
N LEU A 96 20.75 -37.75 -3.99
CA LEU A 96 21.87 -38.43 -3.34
C LEU A 96 21.55 -39.89 -3.03
N SER A 97 20.29 -40.21 -2.70
CA SER A 97 19.87 -41.60 -2.47
C SER A 97 19.94 -42.46 -3.73
N MET A 98 19.76 -41.87 -4.91
CA MET A 98 19.89 -42.57 -6.20
C MET A 98 21.36 -42.75 -6.63
N ILE A 99 22.21 -41.74 -6.43
CA ILE A 99 23.61 -41.78 -6.89
C ILE A 99 24.50 -42.55 -5.92
N ASN A 100 24.33 -42.34 -4.62
CA ASN A 100 25.17 -42.96 -3.60
C ASN A 100 24.33 -43.47 -2.43
N PRO A 101 23.63 -44.61 -2.63
CA PRO A 101 22.79 -45.20 -1.59
C PRO A 101 23.60 -45.60 -0.35
N GLY A 102 24.89 -45.91 -0.48
CA GLY A 102 25.76 -46.23 0.66
C GLY A 102 26.02 -45.05 1.60
N TYR A 103 25.99 -43.82 1.08
CA TYR A 103 26.12 -42.59 1.88
C TYR A 103 24.83 -42.25 2.63
N MET A 104 23.67 -42.49 2.01
CA MET A 104 22.36 -42.24 2.59
C MET A 104 21.83 -43.38 3.46
N ALA A 105 22.31 -44.61 3.28
CA ALA A 105 21.85 -45.80 3.99
C ALA A 105 21.89 -45.65 5.53
N PRO A 106 22.94 -45.09 6.17
CA PRO A 106 22.95 -44.88 7.61
C PRO A 106 21.85 -43.93 8.07
N MET A 107 21.42 -42.96 7.26
CA MET A 107 20.34 -42.01 7.63
C MET A 107 18.97 -42.67 7.80
N PHE A 108 18.75 -43.84 7.19
CA PHE A 108 17.48 -44.56 7.19
C PHE A 108 17.47 -45.83 8.04
N THR A 109 18.57 -46.19 8.72
CA THR A 109 18.61 -47.35 9.62
C THR A 109 17.87 -47.07 10.94
N LEU A 110 17.13 -48.06 11.43
CA LEU A 110 16.27 -47.97 12.62
C LEU A 110 17.04 -48.35 13.91
N GLY A 111 17.07 -47.49 14.93
CA GLY A 111 17.66 -47.79 16.26
C GLY A 111 17.54 -46.62 17.26
N LEU A 112 18.16 -46.73 18.44
CA LEU A 112 18.35 -45.65 19.45
C LEU A 112 19.87 -45.36 19.67
N PRO A 113 20.27 -44.14 20.10
CA PRO A 113 21.69 -43.75 20.16
C PRO A 113 22.52 -44.64 21.10
N PRO A 114 23.82 -44.87 20.80
CA PRO A 114 24.71 -44.06 19.94
C PRO A 114 24.75 -44.41 18.44
N ASP A 115 24.06 -45.45 17.99
CA ASP A 115 24.23 -46.09 16.68
C ASP A 115 23.06 -45.84 15.70
N ALA A 116 22.16 -44.91 16.03
CA ALA A 116 20.93 -44.73 15.28
C ALA A 116 20.66 -43.31 14.78
N TRP A 117 20.81 -43.19 13.47
CA TRP A 117 20.53 -42.02 12.64
C TRP A 117 19.03 -41.80 12.35
N CYS A 118 18.12 -42.66 12.86
CA CYS A 118 16.68 -42.62 12.55
C CYS A 118 15.97 -41.32 12.98
N CYS A 119 16.50 -40.63 14.00
CA CYS A 119 15.99 -39.31 14.40
C CYS A 119 16.25 -38.24 13.33
N LEU A 120 17.20 -38.42 12.41
CA LEU A 120 17.59 -37.39 11.44
C LEU A 120 16.59 -37.14 10.32
N PRO A 121 16.00 -38.13 9.63
CA PRO A 121 14.94 -37.86 8.65
C PRO A 121 13.68 -37.28 9.30
N VAL A 122 13.33 -37.72 10.51
CA VAL A 122 12.16 -37.20 11.25
C VAL A 122 12.38 -35.76 11.71
N THR A 123 13.52 -35.46 12.33
CA THR A 123 13.86 -34.09 12.76
C THR A 123 14.04 -33.14 11.57
N SER A 124 14.67 -33.60 10.49
CA SER A 124 14.76 -32.88 9.20
C SER A 124 13.37 -32.53 8.66
N GLY A 125 12.46 -33.50 8.61
CA GLY A 125 11.08 -33.29 8.16
C GLY A 125 10.34 -32.25 9.01
N ILE A 126 10.44 -32.35 10.34
CA ILE A 126 9.83 -31.38 11.27
C ILE A 126 10.40 -29.98 11.03
N MET A 127 11.71 -29.84 10.85
CA MET A 127 12.38 -28.55 10.65
C MET A 127 12.00 -27.93 9.30
N ILE A 128 11.86 -28.73 8.24
CA ILE A 128 11.39 -28.28 6.92
C ILE A 128 9.94 -27.78 7.01
N ILE A 129 9.06 -28.53 7.68
CA ILE A 129 7.64 -28.12 7.86
C ILE A 129 7.57 -26.82 8.67
N MET A 130 8.34 -26.70 9.74
CA MET A 130 8.38 -25.50 10.57
C MET A 130 8.88 -24.28 9.79
N GLY A 131 9.95 -24.46 9.00
CA GLY A 131 10.49 -23.42 8.12
C GLY A 131 9.51 -23.00 7.02
N TYR A 132 8.81 -23.96 6.41
CA TYR A 132 7.76 -23.68 5.43
C TYR A 132 6.62 -22.84 6.02
N PHE A 133 6.14 -23.20 7.21
CA PHE A 133 5.11 -22.42 7.92
C PHE A 133 5.58 -21.00 8.24
N ALA A 134 6.83 -20.84 8.69
CA ALA A 134 7.39 -19.52 8.97
C ALA A 134 7.46 -18.66 7.70
N ILE A 135 7.92 -19.24 6.57
CA ILE A 135 7.98 -18.55 5.28
C ILE A 135 6.57 -18.15 4.80
N MET A 136 5.60 -19.06 4.86
CA MET A 136 4.22 -18.76 4.47
C MET A 136 3.62 -17.64 5.31
N LYS A 137 3.89 -17.62 6.63
CA LYS A 137 3.39 -16.58 7.52
C LYS A 137 4.04 -15.21 7.32
N ILE A 138 5.31 -15.17 6.92
CA ILE A 138 6.01 -13.90 6.62
C ILE A 138 5.56 -13.33 5.26
N VAL A 139 5.30 -14.21 4.29
CA VAL A 139 4.96 -13.81 2.91
C VAL A 139 3.47 -13.48 2.76
N ASP A 140 2.61 -13.94 3.67
CA ASP A 140 1.23 -13.49 3.75
C ASP A 140 1.17 -12.07 4.34
N ILE A 141 1.34 -11.09 3.47
CA ILE A 141 1.10 -9.69 3.81
C ILE A 141 -0.41 -9.49 3.69
N ASP A 142 -1.11 -9.49 4.84
CA ASP A 142 -2.48 -9.00 4.92
C ASP A 142 -2.49 -7.50 4.57
N ILE A 143 -3.34 -7.13 3.61
CA ILE A 143 -3.50 -5.76 3.09
C ILE A 143 -4.63 -5.05 3.83
#